data_AF-U7GB46-F1
#
_entry.id   AF-U7GB46-F1
#
_cell.length_a   1.000
_cell.length_b   1.000
_cell.length_c   1.000
_cell.angle_alpha   90.00
_cell.angle_beta   90.00
_cell.angle_gamma   90.00
#
_symmetry.space_group_name_H-M   'P 1'
#
loop_
_entity.id
_entity.type
_entity.pdbx_description
1 polymer ?
#
loop_
_entity_poly.entity_id
_entity_poly.type
_entity_poly.pdbx_seq_one_letter_code
_entity_poly.pdbx_strand_id
1 'polypeptide(L)'
;MTPRFRKYNWQLAPASIRDVRQRVFIDEQKVPPELEWDDTDEIADHYLAVDQGNTPMATARLFSTMEETGFIGRMAVLPEYRGQGVGEALLRHLIAESAGRFQELRLSAQNHATGFYERFGFHICSEPYDDAGIPHLDMRCLAPSLAHQALADRTQPLILGADTESWLFHDEATMLGLMDSLVGQAGQRLWLYDNLLDHDLYDRYRLRELISAVARRHRLSEVRLLIHDDKPLVKRRHQLVELMRRLSSRMELRLVNTDYPMEDQPFMLVDREGVLYRHHFNKPDGFAGFAASGRVKLMEESFQRMWDAARPSMELRELPL
;
A
#
# COMPACT_ATOMS: atom_id res chain seq x y z
N MET A 1 16.78 15.07 20.18
CA MET A 1 16.26 16.45 20.13
C MET A 1 14.86 16.40 19.54
N THR A 2 13.86 17.09 20.12
CA THR A 2 12.48 17.07 19.59
C THR A 2 12.27 18.27 18.67
N PRO A 3 12.17 18.09 17.35
CA PRO A 3 11.91 19.17 16.41
C PRO A 3 10.49 19.73 16.58
N ARG A 4 10.30 21.01 16.24
CA ARG A 4 8.98 21.61 16.01
C ARG A 4 8.73 21.74 14.52
N PHE A 5 7.49 21.50 14.10
CA PHE A 5 7.09 21.59 12.71
C PHE A 5 6.26 22.84 12.47
N ARG A 6 6.53 23.50 11.35
CA ARG A 6 5.76 24.66 10.89
C ARG A 6 5.32 24.40 9.46
N LYS A 7 4.04 24.67 9.19
CA LYS A 7 3.39 24.47 7.90
C LYS A 7 3.19 25.80 7.19
N TYR A 8 3.49 25.85 5.90
CA TYR A 8 3.40 27.03 5.05
C TYR A 8 2.82 26.67 3.68
N ASN A 9 2.05 27.58 3.08
CA ASN A 9 1.91 27.58 1.63
C ASN A 9 3.15 28.23 1.00
N TRP A 10 3.31 28.08 -0.32
CA TRP A 10 4.52 28.55 -0.98
C TRP A 10 4.70 30.08 -0.94
N GLN A 11 3.62 30.85 -1.05
CA GLN A 11 3.70 32.31 -1.11
C GLN A 11 4.08 32.93 0.24
N LEU A 12 3.80 32.23 1.36
CA LEU A 12 4.15 32.63 2.71
C LEU A 12 5.34 31.84 3.29
N ALA A 13 5.94 30.95 2.50
CA ALA A 13 7.07 30.13 2.93
C ALA A 13 8.29 31.02 3.23
N PRO A 14 8.94 30.87 4.40
CA PRO A 14 10.17 31.59 4.68
C PRO A 14 11.30 31.13 3.75
N ALA A 15 12.28 32.01 3.51
CA ALA A 15 13.44 31.71 2.68
C ALA A 15 14.18 30.43 3.11
N SER A 16 14.14 30.10 4.41
CA SER A 16 14.76 28.91 4.97
C SER A 16 14.30 27.59 4.35
N ILE A 17 13.08 27.50 3.81
CA ILE A 17 12.64 26.30 3.08
C ILE A 17 13.47 26.13 1.79
N ARG A 18 13.66 27.23 1.06
CA ARG A 18 14.50 27.25 -0.15
C ARG A 18 15.96 27.02 0.20
N ASP A 19 16.46 27.64 1.27
CA ASP A 19 17.85 27.50 1.69
C ASP A 19 18.21 26.04 2.05
N VAL A 20 17.33 25.33 2.75
CA VAL A 20 17.54 23.90 3.07
C VAL A 20 17.58 23.06 1.79
N ARG A 21 16.63 23.27 0.87
CA ARG A 21 16.56 22.56 -0.42
C ARG A 21 17.79 22.85 -1.28
N GLN A 22 18.20 24.11 -1.39
CA GLN A 22 19.40 24.54 -2.11
C GLN A 22 20.64 23.82 -1.57
N ARG A 23 20.86 23.85 -0.25
CA ARG A 23 22.03 23.21 0.36
C ARG A 23 22.08 21.70 0.14
N VAL A 24 20.93 21.02 0.20
CA VAL A 24 20.87 19.55 0.13
C VAL A 24 20.81 19.06 -1.32
N PHE A 25 19.87 19.55 -2.13
CA PHE A 25 19.66 19.02 -3.48
C PHE A 25 20.64 19.59 -4.49
N ILE A 26 20.85 20.91 -4.49
CA ILE A 26 21.69 21.57 -5.51
C ILE A 26 23.17 21.54 -5.09
N ASP A 27 23.50 22.05 -3.91
CA ASP A 27 24.90 22.24 -3.52
C ASP A 27 25.58 20.90 -3.20
N GLU A 28 24.88 20.01 -2.50
CA GLU A 28 25.41 18.70 -2.09
C GLU A 28 25.15 17.62 -3.15
N GLN A 29 23.89 17.35 -3.50
CA GLN A 29 23.52 16.25 -4.40
C GLN A 29 23.67 16.58 -5.89
N LYS A 30 24.00 17.84 -6.23
CA LYS A 30 24.25 18.29 -7.61
C LYS A 30 23.05 18.17 -8.54
N VAL A 31 21.83 18.23 -8.00
CA VAL A 31 20.61 18.38 -8.79
C VAL A 31 20.69 19.72 -9.54
N PRO A 32 20.46 19.76 -10.87
CA PRO A 32 20.42 21.00 -11.62
C PRO A 32 19.41 22.00 -11.03
N PRO A 33 19.78 23.28 -10.77
CA PRO A 33 18.89 24.25 -10.14
C PRO A 33 17.53 24.41 -10.83
N GLU A 34 17.50 24.27 -12.15
CA GLU A 34 16.29 24.35 -12.97
C GLU A 34 15.30 23.18 -12.78
N LEU A 35 15.75 22.05 -12.19
CA LEU A 35 14.91 20.89 -11.89
C LEU A 35 14.41 20.87 -10.45
N GLU A 36 15.02 21.65 -9.56
CA GLU A 36 14.67 21.65 -8.14
C GLU A 36 13.31 22.33 -7.86
N TRP A 37 13.01 23.37 -8.62
CA TRP A 37 11.81 24.20 -8.46
C TRP A 37 10.78 23.84 -9.52
N ASP A 38 9.57 23.48 -9.12
CA ASP A 38 8.54 23.00 -10.03
C ASP A 38 7.15 23.58 -9.73
N ASP A 39 6.21 23.38 -10.65
CA ASP A 39 4.83 23.89 -10.53
C ASP A 39 4.08 23.31 -9.33
N THR A 40 4.52 22.17 -8.78
CA THR A 40 3.87 21.57 -7.60
C THR A 40 4.23 22.30 -6.31
N ASP A 41 5.28 23.12 -6.30
CA ASP A 41 5.62 23.96 -5.16
C ASP A 41 4.45 24.90 -4.81
N GLU A 42 3.77 25.48 -5.81
CA GLU A 42 2.65 26.42 -5.60
C GLU A 42 1.43 25.81 -4.91
N ILE A 43 1.18 24.51 -5.12
CA ILE A 43 0.01 23.80 -4.58
C ILE A 43 0.31 22.95 -3.34
N ALA A 44 1.59 22.86 -2.96
CA ALA A 44 2.01 22.02 -1.86
C ALA A 44 1.89 22.71 -0.49
N ASP A 45 1.60 21.91 0.52
CA ASP A 45 1.87 22.23 1.91
C ASP A 45 3.36 21.99 2.18
N HIS A 46 4.10 23.04 2.58
CA HIS A 46 5.52 22.96 2.89
C HIS A 46 5.73 22.90 4.40
N TYR A 47 6.55 21.96 4.84
CA TYR A 47 6.84 21.71 6.24
C TYR A 47 8.30 22.05 6.54
N LEU A 48 8.52 22.86 7.57
CA LEU A 48 9.84 23.20 8.08
C LEU A 48 10.01 22.63 9.48
N ALA A 49 11.02 21.78 9.67
CA ALA A 49 11.45 21.33 10.97
C ALA A 49 12.48 22.32 11.54
N VAL A 50 12.19 22.84 12.73
CA VAL A 50 13.07 23.76 13.46
C VAL A 50 13.40 23.23 14.86
N ASP A 51 14.57 23.60 15.37
CA ASP A 51 14.94 23.29 16.76
C ASP A 51 14.18 24.18 17.78
N GLN A 52 14.57 24.08 19.05
CA GLN A 52 13.98 24.90 20.12
C GLN A 52 14.33 26.40 20.00
N GLY A 53 15.45 26.73 19.36
CA GLY A 53 15.88 28.09 19.02
C GLY A 53 15.28 28.65 17.73
N ASN A 54 14.45 27.88 17.01
CA ASN A 54 13.90 28.17 15.67
C ASN A 54 14.92 28.07 14.53
N THR A 55 16.05 27.38 14.73
CA THR A 55 17.01 27.10 13.67
C THR A 55 16.42 26.08 12.68
N PRO A 56 16.37 26.35 11.37
CA PRO A 56 15.94 25.38 10.36
C PRO A 56 16.87 24.16 10.29
N MET A 57 16.28 22.97 10.21
CA MET A 57 17.05 21.70 10.19
C MET A 57 16.70 20.83 9.00
N ALA A 58 15.41 20.78 8.65
CA ALA A 58 14.90 19.94 7.58
C ALA A 58 13.63 20.53 6.97
N THR A 59 13.32 20.13 5.75
CA THR A 59 12.07 20.48 5.09
C THR A 59 11.53 19.32 4.27
N ALA A 60 10.25 19.39 3.96
CA ALA A 60 9.53 18.48 3.09
C ALA A 60 8.29 19.19 2.54
N ARG A 61 7.70 18.63 1.49
CA ARG A 61 6.39 19.06 1.00
C ARG A 61 5.42 17.89 0.92
N LEU A 62 4.14 18.22 1.05
CA LEU A 62 3.01 17.31 0.87
C LEU A 62 2.01 18.00 -0.07
N PHE A 63 1.65 17.34 -1.16
CA PHE A 63 0.63 17.85 -2.08
C PHE A 63 -0.30 16.72 -2.54
N SER A 64 -1.40 17.09 -3.19
CA SER A 64 -2.39 16.15 -3.71
C SER A 64 -2.86 16.65 -5.07
N THR A 65 -2.86 15.79 -6.08
CA THR A 65 -3.48 16.08 -7.39
C THR A 65 -4.84 15.38 -7.55
N MET A 66 -5.09 14.35 -6.73
CA MET A 66 -6.35 13.62 -6.62
C MET A 66 -6.76 13.59 -5.13
N GLU A 67 -8.05 13.49 -4.82
CA GLU A 67 -8.53 13.61 -3.43
C GLU A 67 -8.02 12.49 -2.49
N GLU A 68 -7.72 11.30 -3.02
CA GLU A 68 -7.39 10.14 -2.18
C GLU A 68 -5.88 9.86 -1.98
N THR A 69 -5.00 10.53 -2.73
CA THR A 69 -3.56 10.22 -2.75
C THR A 69 -2.70 11.45 -2.46
N GLY A 70 -1.96 11.41 -1.36
CA GLY A 70 -0.96 12.42 -1.01
C GLY A 70 0.42 12.07 -1.55
N PHE A 71 1.17 13.08 -1.98
CA PHE A 71 2.54 12.95 -2.49
C PHE A 71 3.50 13.66 -1.55
N ILE A 72 4.41 12.90 -0.95
CA ILE A 72 5.51 13.41 -0.14
C ILE A 72 6.72 13.61 -1.05
N GLY A 73 7.32 14.80 -0.98
CA GLY A 73 8.50 15.13 -1.78
C GLY A 73 9.42 16.10 -1.07
N ARG A 74 10.56 16.38 -1.70
CA ARG A 74 11.57 17.35 -1.24
C ARG A 74 11.97 17.15 0.23
N MET A 75 11.99 15.90 0.69
CA MET A 75 12.47 15.53 2.02
C MET A 75 13.98 15.80 2.09
N ALA A 76 14.37 16.84 2.81
CA ALA A 76 15.76 17.28 2.93
C ALA A 76 16.10 17.54 4.39
N VAL A 77 17.20 16.95 4.87
CA VAL A 77 17.77 17.22 6.20
C VAL A 77 19.18 17.76 6.01
N LEU A 78 19.46 18.92 6.59
CA LEU A 78 20.80 19.51 6.57
C LEU A 78 21.84 18.55 7.17
N PRO A 79 23.05 18.44 6.60
CA PRO A 79 24.07 17.48 7.03
C PRO A 79 24.33 17.43 8.53
N GLU A 80 24.43 18.60 9.16
CA GLU A 80 24.68 18.78 10.60
C GLU A 80 23.59 18.23 11.53
N TYR A 81 22.39 17.93 11.00
CA TYR A 81 21.26 17.36 11.76
C TYR A 81 20.93 15.90 11.39
N ARG A 82 21.69 15.29 10.48
CA ARG A 82 21.50 13.87 10.08
C ARG A 82 21.90 12.92 11.21
N GLY A 83 21.31 11.73 11.23
CA GLY A 83 21.55 10.73 12.28
C GLY A 83 20.94 11.07 13.66
N GLN A 84 20.24 12.19 13.79
CA GLN A 84 19.65 12.66 15.05
C GLN A 84 18.13 12.45 15.15
N GLY A 85 17.55 11.69 14.21
CA GLY A 85 16.11 11.41 14.17
C GLY A 85 15.23 12.52 13.55
N VAL A 86 15.81 13.60 13.02
CA VAL A 86 15.03 14.73 12.44
C VAL A 86 14.20 14.30 11.24
N GLY A 87 14.79 13.56 10.29
CA GLY A 87 14.07 13.08 9.11
C GLY A 87 12.95 12.10 9.46
N GLU A 88 13.18 11.22 10.43
CA GLU A 88 12.15 10.33 10.97
C GLU A 88 11.00 11.13 11.61
N ALA A 89 11.31 12.09 12.47
CA ALA A 89 10.29 12.91 13.12
C ALA A 89 9.46 13.70 12.08
N LEU A 90 10.10 14.22 11.03
CA LEU A 90 9.43 14.92 9.94
C LEU A 90 8.49 13.99 9.16
N LEU A 91 8.96 12.80 8.77
CA LEU A 91 8.12 11.84 8.07
C LEU A 91 6.95 11.35 8.92
N ARG A 92 7.17 11.07 10.22
CA ARG A 92 6.11 10.75 11.18
C ARG A 92 5.04 11.84 11.22
N HIS A 93 5.46 13.10 11.23
CA HIS A 93 4.54 14.25 11.21
C HIS A 93 3.72 14.29 9.91
N LEU A 94 4.33 14.09 8.74
CA LEU A 94 3.62 14.05 7.46
C LEU A 94 2.61 12.90 7.37
N ILE A 95 2.97 11.72 7.87
CA ILE A 95 2.06 10.56 7.92
C ILE A 95 0.88 10.86 8.85
N ALA A 96 1.13 11.48 10.02
CA ALA A 96 0.08 11.87 10.95
C ALA A 96 -0.88 12.91 10.34
N GLU A 97 -0.36 13.93 9.66
CA GLU A 97 -1.15 14.94 8.94
C GLU A 97 -1.97 14.35 7.79
N SER A 98 -1.52 13.23 7.24
CA SER A 98 -2.15 12.52 6.12
C SER A 98 -3.15 11.46 6.58
N ALA A 99 -3.02 10.98 7.82
CA ALA A 99 -3.88 9.94 8.38
C ALA A 99 -5.34 10.43 8.41
N GLY A 100 -6.24 9.63 7.85
CA GLY A 100 -7.65 9.99 7.69
C GLY A 100 -7.96 10.98 6.56
N ARG A 101 -6.96 11.65 5.98
CA ARG A 101 -7.11 12.51 4.79
C ARG A 101 -6.89 11.73 3.50
N PHE A 102 -5.86 10.90 3.46
CA PHE A 102 -5.47 10.13 2.28
C PHE A 102 -5.53 8.64 2.55
N GLN A 103 -6.00 7.90 1.55
CA GLN A 103 -5.96 6.44 1.56
C GLN A 103 -4.63 5.91 1.02
N GLU A 104 -3.87 6.73 0.28
CA GLU A 104 -2.54 6.37 -0.20
C GLU A 104 -1.57 7.54 -0.02
N LEU A 105 -0.34 7.23 0.37
CA LEU A 105 0.79 8.14 0.27
C LEU A 105 1.78 7.61 -0.75
N ARG A 106 2.31 8.49 -1.60
CA ARG A 106 3.36 8.20 -2.58
C ARG A 106 4.56 9.09 -2.38
N LEU A 107 5.72 8.57 -2.75
CA LEU A 107 6.97 9.32 -2.81
C LEU A 107 7.91 8.70 -3.84
N SER A 108 8.81 9.53 -4.36
CA SER A 108 9.99 9.07 -5.09
C SER A 108 11.15 9.04 -4.11
N ALA A 109 11.68 7.83 -3.83
CA ALA A 109 12.80 7.63 -2.93
C ALA A 109 14.09 7.41 -3.71
N GLN A 110 15.16 8.08 -3.29
CA GLN A 110 16.51 7.68 -3.70
C GLN A 110 16.74 6.23 -3.27
N ASN A 111 17.38 5.42 -4.11
CA ASN A 111 17.49 3.97 -3.90
C ASN A 111 18.09 3.61 -2.52
N HIS A 112 19.06 4.38 -2.03
CA HIS A 112 19.68 4.16 -0.72
C HIS A 112 18.80 4.56 0.48
N ALA A 113 17.71 5.29 0.27
CA ALA A 113 16.76 5.73 1.28
C ALA A 113 15.53 4.83 1.41
N THR A 114 15.39 3.79 0.57
CA THR A 114 14.25 2.85 0.61
C THR A 114 14.04 2.24 1.99
N GLY A 115 15.09 1.70 2.60
CA GLY A 115 15.05 1.15 3.96
C GLY A 115 14.68 2.18 5.04
N PHE A 116 14.90 3.48 4.81
CA PHE A 116 14.38 4.51 5.71
C PHE A 116 12.85 4.58 5.64
N TYR A 117 12.26 4.58 4.44
CA TYR A 117 10.81 4.68 4.22
C TYR A 117 10.06 3.39 4.55
N GLU A 118 10.66 2.22 4.35
CA GLU A 118 10.07 0.92 4.73
C GLU A 118 9.73 0.84 6.21
N ARG A 119 10.51 1.51 7.07
CA ARG A 119 10.23 1.58 8.51
C ARG A 119 8.96 2.35 8.86
N PHE A 120 8.39 3.04 7.88
CA PHE A 120 7.15 3.80 8.02
C PHE A 120 6.00 3.22 7.17
N GLY A 121 6.15 1.99 6.67
CA GLY A 121 5.13 1.28 5.91
C GLY A 121 5.00 1.66 4.45
N PHE A 122 6.07 2.23 3.87
CA PHE A 122 6.17 2.43 2.42
C PHE A 122 6.85 1.22 1.77
N HIS A 123 6.26 0.71 0.69
CA HIS A 123 6.86 -0.36 -0.11
C HIS A 123 7.16 0.12 -1.52
N ILE A 124 8.14 -0.49 -2.18
CA ILE A 124 8.52 -0.20 -3.56
C ILE A 124 7.40 -0.64 -4.51
N CYS A 125 7.02 0.24 -5.45
CA CYS A 125 5.97 -0.01 -6.43
C CYS A 125 6.37 0.27 -7.89
N SER A 126 7.67 0.41 -8.17
CA SER A 126 8.22 0.63 -9.52
C SER A 126 9.52 -0.14 -9.74
N GLU A 127 9.97 -0.18 -10.99
CA GLU A 127 11.36 -0.49 -11.34
C GLU A 127 12.24 0.75 -11.09
N PRO A 128 13.56 0.59 -10.84
CA PRO A 128 14.46 1.73 -10.71
C PRO A 128 14.45 2.63 -11.95
N TYR A 129 14.49 3.95 -11.73
CA TYR A 129 14.59 4.95 -12.79
C TYR A 129 15.59 6.06 -12.42
N ASP A 130 16.03 6.83 -13.42
CA ASP A 130 16.90 7.99 -13.22
C ASP A 130 16.06 9.24 -12.99
N ASP A 131 16.34 9.99 -11.92
CA ASP A 131 15.83 11.32 -11.68
C ASP A 131 17.00 12.25 -11.36
N ALA A 132 17.27 13.20 -12.27
CA ALA A 132 18.40 14.12 -12.22
C ALA A 132 19.78 13.44 -12.02
N GLY A 133 20.01 12.26 -12.62
CA GLY A 133 21.25 11.51 -12.47
C GLY A 133 21.35 10.68 -11.18
N ILE A 134 20.26 10.59 -10.41
CA ILE A 134 20.19 9.86 -9.15
C ILE A 134 19.22 8.69 -9.32
N PRO A 135 19.61 7.44 -8.99
CA PRO A 135 18.70 6.30 -9.03
C PRO A 135 17.57 6.40 -8.00
N HIS A 136 16.33 6.34 -8.48
CA HIS A 136 15.11 6.45 -7.70
C HIS A 136 14.19 5.24 -7.88
N LEU A 137 13.30 5.08 -6.90
CA LEU A 137 12.20 4.13 -6.87
C LEU A 137 10.97 4.83 -6.34
N ASP A 138 9.84 4.68 -7.03
CA ASP A 138 8.54 5.02 -6.46
C ASP A 138 8.22 4.06 -5.32
N MET A 139 7.80 4.64 -4.20
CA MET A 139 7.29 3.92 -3.06
C MET A 139 5.90 4.45 -2.66
N ARG A 140 5.11 3.58 -2.02
CA ARG A 140 3.77 3.95 -1.55
C ARG A 140 3.41 3.29 -0.22
N CYS A 141 2.52 3.95 0.53
CA CYS A 141 1.85 3.41 1.71
C CYS A 141 0.34 3.39 1.43
N LEU A 142 -0.28 2.21 1.43
CA LEU A 142 -1.71 2.01 1.09
C LEU A 142 -2.66 2.09 2.30
N ALA A 143 -2.12 2.25 3.50
CA ALA A 143 -2.91 2.48 4.71
C ALA A 143 -2.20 3.45 5.67
N PRO A 144 -2.09 4.75 5.33
CA PRO A 144 -1.38 5.74 6.15
C PRO A 144 -1.86 5.81 7.60
N SER A 145 -3.18 5.66 7.83
CA SER A 145 -3.76 5.63 9.18
C SER A 145 -3.28 4.45 10.01
N LEU A 146 -3.15 3.26 9.41
CA LEU A 146 -2.65 2.06 10.10
C LEU A 146 -1.16 2.17 10.35
N ALA A 147 -0.41 2.63 9.34
CA ALA A 147 1.01 2.89 9.47
C ALA A 147 1.26 3.82 10.67
N HIS A 148 0.57 4.98 10.71
CA HIS A 148 0.66 5.97 11.79
C HIS A 148 0.50 5.37 13.19
N GLN A 149 -0.55 4.54 13.37
CA GLN A 149 -0.87 3.91 14.65
C GLN A 149 0.23 2.93 15.10
N ALA A 150 0.87 2.24 14.16
CA ALA A 150 1.89 1.24 14.46
C ALA A 150 3.31 1.80 14.62
N LEU A 151 3.57 3.05 14.22
CA LEU A 151 4.95 3.59 14.23
C LEU A 151 5.58 3.64 15.63
N ALA A 152 4.79 3.52 16.71
CA ALA A 152 5.32 3.48 18.08
C ALA A 152 5.93 2.11 18.44
N ASP A 153 5.36 1.03 17.90
CA ASP A 153 5.61 -0.33 18.40
C ASP A 153 6.22 -1.26 17.34
N ARG A 154 6.25 -0.85 16.06
CA ARG A 154 6.71 -1.68 14.94
C ARG A 154 7.87 -1.08 14.17
N THR A 155 8.75 -1.95 13.67
CA THR A 155 9.96 -1.57 12.93
C THR A 155 9.74 -1.40 11.43
N GLN A 156 8.95 -2.28 10.79
CA GLN A 156 8.62 -2.23 9.35
C GLN A 156 7.13 -2.57 9.16
N PRO A 157 6.21 -1.74 9.68
CA PRO A 157 4.78 -2.05 9.63
C PRO A 157 4.29 -2.20 8.19
N LEU A 158 3.39 -3.15 7.93
CA LEU A 158 2.74 -3.37 6.64
C LEU A 158 3.67 -3.80 5.49
N ILE A 159 4.95 -4.15 5.74
CA ILE A 159 5.86 -4.59 4.69
C ILE A 159 5.76 -6.11 4.50
N LEU A 160 5.34 -6.55 3.31
CA LEU A 160 5.21 -7.98 2.97
C LEU A 160 6.58 -8.68 3.06
N GLY A 161 6.64 -9.79 3.79
CA GLY A 161 7.86 -10.55 4.08
C GLY A 161 8.73 -10.00 5.21
N ALA A 162 8.40 -8.84 5.79
CA ALA A 162 9.20 -8.20 6.84
C ALA A 162 8.41 -7.89 8.14
N ASP A 163 7.13 -7.55 8.05
CA ASP A 163 6.30 -7.30 9.24
C ASP A 163 5.88 -8.64 9.89
N THR A 164 6.63 -9.02 10.93
CA THR A 164 6.50 -10.29 11.65
C THR A 164 5.31 -10.34 12.60
N GLU A 165 4.73 -9.20 12.95
CA GLU A 165 3.63 -9.14 13.90
C GLU A 165 2.28 -9.20 13.20
N SER A 166 1.33 -9.97 13.76
CA SER A 166 -0.03 -9.99 13.23
C SER A 166 -0.76 -8.68 13.54
N TRP A 167 -1.52 -8.18 12.58
CA TRP A 167 -2.48 -7.09 12.78
C TRP A 167 -3.83 -7.69 13.12
N LEU A 168 -4.42 -7.28 14.24
CA LEU A 168 -5.80 -7.65 14.55
C LEU A 168 -6.73 -6.58 14.02
N PHE A 169 -7.89 -7.00 13.53
CA PHE A 169 -8.93 -6.08 13.09
C PHE A 169 -10.31 -6.56 13.54
N HIS A 170 -11.16 -5.61 13.87
CA HIS A 170 -12.53 -5.85 14.36
C HIS A 170 -13.58 -5.04 13.58
N ASP A 171 -13.12 -4.18 12.68
CA ASP A 171 -13.92 -3.30 11.84
C ASP A 171 -13.49 -3.43 10.38
N GLU A 172 -14.41 -3.07 9.49
CA GLU A 172 -14.21 -3.19 8.06
C GLU A 172 -13.13 -2.24 7.52
N ALA A 173 -13.03 -1.01 8.05
CA ALA A 173 -12.08 -0.03 7.54
C ALA A 173 -10.62 -0.48 7.75
N THR A 174 -10.31 -0.99 8.95
CA THR A 174 -9.00 -1.58 9.25
C THR A 174 -8.73 -2.80 8.35
N MET A 175 -9.70 -3.70 8.21
CA MET A 175 -9.58 -4.88 7.36
C MET A 175 -9.30 -4.52 5.90
N LEU A 176 -10.03 -3.55 5.33
CA LEU A 176 -9.85 -3.11 3.96
C LEU A 176 -8.48 -2.45 3.73
N GLY A 177 -8.00 -1.65 4.68
CA GLY A 177 -6.65 -1.07 4.62
C GLY A 177 -5.54 -2.12 4.65
N LEU A 178 -5.70 -3.15 5.46
CA LEU A 178 -4.78 -4.30 5.51
C LEU A 178 -4.84 -5.14 4.23
N MET A 179 -6.05 -5.37 3.70
CA MET A 179 -6.27 -6.05 2.42
C MET A 179 -5.55 -5.33 1.28
N ASP A 180 -5.77 -4.03 1.13
CA ASP A 180 -5.15 -3.23 0.07
C ASP A 180 -3.62 -3.21 0.22
N SER A 181 -3.12 -3.09 1.45
CA SER A 181 -1.68 -3.13 1.75
C SER A 181 -1.05 -4.48 1.37
N LEU A 182 -1.70 -5.60 1.67
CA LEU A 182 -1.24 -6.93 1.27
C LEU A 182 -1.27 -7.10 -0.26
N VAL A 183 -2.44 -6.91 -0.88
CA VAL A 183 -2.63 -7.12 -2.33
C VAL A 183 -1.73 -6.21 -3.15
N GLY A 184 -1.55 -4.96 -2.73
CA GLY A 184 -0.70 -4.00 -3.42
C GLY A 184 0.79 -4.35 -3.44
N GLN A 185 1.24 -5.26 -2.58
CA GLN A 185 2.62 -5.74 -2.55
C GLN A 185 2.81 -7.07 -3.29
N ALA A 186 1.73 -7.74 -3.69
CA ALA A 186 1.82 -9.07 -4.27
C ALA A 186 2.69 -9.08 -5.54
N GLY A 187 3.64 -10.00 -5.58
CA GLY A 187 4.54 -10.23 -6.69
C GLY A 187 3.91 -11.09 -7.78
N GLN A 188 3.29 -12.20 -7.38
CA GLN A 188 2.89 -13.26 -8.32
C GLN A 188 1.53 -13.87 -8.01
N ARG A 189 1.11 -13.98 -6.75
CA ARG A 189 -0.04 -14.81 -6.42
C ARG A 189 -1.03 -14.12 -5.50
N LEU A 190 -2.31 -14.28 -5.82
CA LEU A 190 -3.42 -13.89 -4.96
C LEU A 190 -4.50 -14.96 -4.97
N TRP A 191 -4.70 -15.64 -3.85
CA TRP A 191 -5.77 -16.64 -3.72
C TRP A 191 -6.79 -16.19 -2.69
N LEU A 192 -8.06 -16.16 -3.05
CA LEU A 192 -9.17 -15.75 -2.20
C LEU A 192 -10.14 -16.91 -2.02
N TYR A 193 -10.45 -17.23 -0.78
CA TYR A 193 -11.54 -18.12 -0.39
C TYR A 193 -12.57 -17.36 0.44
N ASP A 194 -13.82 -17.35 -0.01
CA ASP A 194 -14.91 -16.69 0.70
C ASP A 194 -16.28 -17.33 0.40
N ASN A 195 -17.34 -17.00 1.13
CA ASN A 195 -18.69 -17.44 0.82
C ASN A 195 -19.19 -16.80 -0.48
N LEU A 196 -19.02 -15.48 -0.57
CA LEU A 196 -19.45 -14.65 -1.68
C LEU A 196 -18.32 -13.70 -2.09
N LEU A 197 -18.31 -13.32 -3.37
CA LEU A 197 -17.58 -12.13 -3.79
C LEU A 197 -18.47 -10.90 -3.52
N ASP A 198 -18.54 -10.52 -2.24
CA ASP A 198 -19.33 -9.42 -1.73
C ASP A 198 -18.97 -8.07 -2.40
N HIS A 199 -19.99 -7.26 -2.69
CA HIS A 199 -19.80 -6.00 -3.43
C HIS A 199 -19.17 -4.90 -2.58
N ASP A 200 -19.44 -4.87 -1.28
CA ASP A 200 -18.90 -3.82 -0.41
C ASP A 200 -17.42 -4.09 -0.12
N LEU A 201 -17.05 -5.37 0.01
CA LEU A 201 -15.66 -5.78 0.26
C LEU A 201 -14.80 -5.83 -1.01
N TYR A 202 -15.30 -6.44 -2.08
CA TYR A 202 -14.49 -6.83 -3.24
C TYR A 202 -14.81 -6.06 -4.53
N ASP A 203 -15.97 -5.40 -4.65
CA ASP A 203 -16.34 -4.57 -5.82
C ASP A 203 -15.83 -3.12 -5.71
N ARG A 204 -14.62 -2.96 -5.16
CA ARG A 204 -13.98 -1.65 -4.97
C ARG A 204 -13.03 -1.33 -6.12
N TYR A 205 -13.09 -0.10 -6.65
CA TYR A 205 -12.20 0.35 -7.73
C TYR A 205 -10.72 0.16 -7.38
N ARG A 206 -10.34 0.55 -6.16
CA ARG A 206 -8.98 0.40 -5.62
C ARG A 206 -8.52 -1.06 -5.65
N LEU A 207 -9.30 -1.98 -5.07
CA LEU A 207 -8.95 -3.40 -5.05
C LEU A 207 -8.82 -3.97 -6.47
N ARG A 208 -9.75 -3.63 -7.36
CA ARG A 208 -9.68 -4.02 -8.77
C ARG A 208 -8.37 -3.58 -9.39
N GLU A 209 -7.94 -2.33 -9.21
CA GLU A 209 -6.67 -1.83 -9.76
C GLU A 209 -5.45 -2.54 -9.14
N LEU A 210 -5.47 -2.87 -7.85
CA LEU A 210 -4.41 -3.65 -7.21
C LEU A 210 -4.33 -5.07 -7.79
N ILE A 211 -5.45 -5.79 -7.88
CA ILE A 211 -5.50 -7.15 -8.47
C ILE A 211 -5.09 -7.14 -9.95
N SER A 212 -5.53 -6.11 -10.67
CA SER A 212 -5.18 -5.81 -12.06
C SER A 212 -3.67 -5.65 -12.24
N ALA A 213 -2.99 -4.99 -11.30
CA ALA A 213 -1.53 -4.88 -11.30
C ALA A 213 -0.86 -6.24 -11.04
N VAL A 214 -1.31 -7.01 -10.05
CA VAL A 214 -0.78 -8.35 -9.74
C VAL A 214 -0.86 -9.27 -10.95
N ALA A 215 -2.02 -9.35 -11.60
CA ALA A 215 -2.25 -10.20 -12.76
C ALA A 215 -1.38 -9.84 -13.98
N ARG A 216 -0.94 -8.58 -14.09
CA ARG A 216 -0.06 -8.12 -15.19
C ARG A 216 1.43 -8.14 -14.83
N ARG A 217 1.76 -8.24 -13.56
CA ARG A 217 3.13 -8.07 -13.04
C ARG A 217 4.12 -9.06 -13.61
N HIS A 218 3.73 -10.33 -13.67
CA HIS A 218 4.61 -11.40 -14.12
C HIS A 218 3.87 -12.41 -15.01
N ARG A 219 4.61 -13.06 -15.91
CA ARG A 219 4.05 -14.11 -16.79
C ARG A 219 3.60 -15.37 -16.06
N LEU A 220 3.91 -15.50 -14.77
CA LEU A 220 3.44 -16.58 -13.89
C LEU A 220 2.45 -16.05 -12.84
N SER A 221 1.99 -14.81 -12.98
CA SER A 221 1.00 -14.27 -12.07
C SER A 221 -0.28 -15.09 -12.11
N GLU A 222 -0.85 -15.33 -10.94
CA GLU A 222 -2.02 -16.17 -10.76
C GLU A 222 -2.94 -15.57 -9.69
N VAL A 223 -4.19 -15.34 -10.09
CA VAL A 223 -5.28 -14.94 -9.19
C VAL A 223 -6.36 -16.02 -9.22
N ARG A 224 -6.66 -16.59 -8.05
CA ARG A 224 -7.68 -17.63 -7.90
C ARG A 224 -8.74 -17.17 -6.91
N LEU A 225 -9.99 -17.22 -7.34
CA LEU A 225 -11.14 -16.83 -6.53
C LEU A 225 -12.01 -18.08 -6.32
N LEU A 226 -12.12 -18.55 -5.09
CA LEU A 226 -12.92 -19.70 -4.73
C LEU A 226 -14.08 -19.23 -3.85
N ILE A 227 -15.31 -19.36 -4.36
CA ILE A 227 -16.52 -18.92 -3.66
C ILE A 227 -17.56 -20.03 -3.56
N HIS A 228 -18.53 -19.88 -2.66
CA HIS A 228 -19.62 -20.86 -2.53
C HIS A 228 -20.78 -20.57 -3.48
N ASP A 229 -21.14 -19.29 -3.65
CA ASP A 229 -22.30 -18.88 -4.45
C ASP A 229 -21.97 -17.69 -5.37
N ASP A 230 -22.16 -17.88 -6.68
CA ASP A 230 -21.97 -16.88 -7.74
C ASP A 230 -23.28 -16.20 -8.18
N LYS A 231 -24.45 -16.62 -7.68
CA LYS A 231 -25.75 -16.04 -8.06
C LYS A 231 -25.81 -14.52 -7.87
N PRO A 232 -25.22 -13.92 -6.81
CA PRO A 232 -25.22 -12.46 -6.67
C PRO A 232 -24.47 -11.74 -7.81
N LEU A 233 -23.46 -12.38 -8.41
CA LEU A 233 -22.62 -11.81 -9.46
C LEU A 233 -23.29 -11.77 -10.83
N VAL A 234 -24.30 -12.60 -11.04
CA VAL A 234 -25.14 -12.61 -12.25
C VAL A 234 -26.10 -11.43 -12.24
N LYS A 235 -26.63 -11.10 -11.06
CA LYS A 235 -27.67 -10.08 -10.89
C LYS A 235 -27.14 -8.66 -10.93
N ARG A 236 -25.88 -8.47 -10.51
CA ARG A 236 -25.23 -7.18 -10.43
C ARG A 236 -23.82 -7.29 -10.99
N ARG A 237 -23.47 -6.33 -11.84
CA ARG A 237 -22.15 -6.21 -12.45
C ARG A 237 -21.09 -6.01 -11.35
N HIS A 238 -20.03 -6.80 -11.39
CA HIS A 238 -18.95 -6.81 -10.41
C HIS A 238 -17.58 -6.60 -11.08
N GLN A 239 -16.78 -5.66 -10.60
CA GLN A 239 -15.53 -5.22 -11.22
C GLN A 239 -14.49 -6.33 -11.37
N LEU A 240 -14.35 -7.21 -10.36
CA LEU A 240 -13.44 -8.37 -10.45
C LEU A 240 -13.86 -9.41 -11.49
N VAL A 241 -15.18 -9.61 -11.70
CA VAL A 241 -15.68 -10.51 -12.74
C VAL A 241 -15.33 -9.95 -14.12
N GLU A 242 -15.48 -8.65 -14.34
CA GLU A 242 -15.05 -8.01 -15.58
C GLU A 242 -13.54 -8.07 -15.80
N LEU A 243 -12.77 -7.85 -14.74
CA LEU A 243 -11.32 -7.95 -14.79
C LEU A 243 -10.89 -9.36 -15.19
N MET A 244 -11.50 -10.38 -14.59
CA MET A 244 -11.28 -11.79 -14.92
C MET A 244 -11.57 -12.07 -16.40
N ARG A 245 -12.65 -11.52 -16.98
CA ARG A 245 -12.94 -11.67 -18.41
C ARG A 245 -11.85 -11.06 -19.30
N ARG A 246 -11.24 -9.95 -18.89
CA ARG A 246 -10.14 -9.29 -19.62
C ARG A 246 -8.79 -9.99 -19.43
N LEU A 247 -8.58 -10.65 -18.31
CA LEU A 247 -7.32 -11.30 -17.92
C LEU A 247 -7.52 -12.80 -17.65
N SER A 248 -8.25 -13.47 -18.54
CA SER A 248 -8.71 -14.86 -18.36
C SER A 248 -7.59 -15.91 -18.27
N SER A 249 -6.38 -15.60 -18.74
CA SER A 249 -5.21 -16.46 -18.60
C SER A 249 -4.50 -16.34 -17.25
N ARG A 250 -4.91 -15.37 -16.42
CA ARG A 250 -4.27 -15.03 -15.14
C ARG A 250 -5.23 -15.12 -13.96
N MET A 251 -6.52 -15.01 -14.22
CA MET A 251 -7.56 -14.98 -13.21
C MET A 251 -8.56 -16.10 -13.46
N GLU A 252 -8.87 -16.87 -12.42
CA GLU A 252 -9.89 -17.91 -12.48
C GLU A 252 -10.80 -17.81 -11.25
N LEU A 253 -12.10 -18.01 -11.47
CA LEU A 253 -13.10 -18.17 -10.42
C LEU A 253 -13.72 -19.55 -10.47
N ARG A 254 -13.80 -20.21 -9.32
CA ARG A 254 -14.47 -21.51 -9.16
C ARG A 254 -15.46 -21.48 -8.00
N LEU A 255 -16.41 -22.40 -8.08
CA LEU A 255 -17.38 -22.69 -7.03
C LEU A 255 -16.94 -23.89 -6.22
N VAL A 256 -16.96 -23.74 -4.90
CA VAL A 256 -16.69 -24.80 -3.93
C VAL A 256 -17.63 -25.98 -4.20
N ASN A 257 -17.09 -27.19 -4.09
CA ASN A 257 -17.87 -28.41 -4.12
C ASN A 257 -18.22 -28.83 -2.68
N THR A 258 -19.49 -28.71 -2.32
CA THR A 258 -20.00 -28.98 -0.96
C THR A 258 -19.95 -30.46 -0.57
N ASP A 259 -19.70 -31.37 -1.52
CA ASP A 259 -19.54 -32.81 -1.23
C ASP A 259 -18.15 -33.15 -0.69
N TYR A 260 -17.22 -32.19 -0.67
CA TYR A 260 -15.84 -32.35 -0.21
C TYR A 260 -15.56 -31.50 1.04
N PRO A 261 -14.57 -31.89 1.85
CA PRO A 261 -14.14 -31.08 3.00
C PRO A 261 -13.76 -29.66 2.59
N MET A 262 -14.24 -28.68 3.35
CA MET A 262 -14.06 -27.26 3.12
C MET A 262 -13.68 -26.55 4.42
N GLU A 263 -13.08 -25.37 4.30
CA GLU A 263 -12.76 -24.52 5.44
C GLU A 263 -13.98 -23.71 5.89
N ASP A 264 -14.13 -23.49 7.20
CA ASP A 264 -15.27 -22.76 7.76
C ASP A 264 -15.04 -21.24 7.84
N GLN A 265 -13.85 -20.77 7.45
CA GLN A 265 -13.45 -19.37 7.56
C GLN A 265 -12.87 -18.83 6.25
N PRO A 266 -13.19 -17.58 5.88
CA PRO A 266 -12.64 -16.97 4.68
C PRO A 266 -11.19 -16.53 4.90
N PHE A 267 -10.42 -16.56 3.82
CA PHE A 267 -9.07 -16.06 3.83
C PHE A 267 -8.59 -15.64 2.44
N MET A 268 -7.60 -14.76 2.44
CA MET A 268 -6.87 -14.33 1.26
C MET A 268 -5.39 -14.58 1.49
N LEU A 269 -4.74 -15.28 0.56
CA LEU A 269 -3.31 -15.55 0.56
C LEU A 269 -2.64 -14.66 -0.48
N VAL A 270 -1.55 -14.00 -0.09
CA VAL A 270 -0.76 -13.13 -0.94
C VAL A 270 0.67 -13.66 -1.01
N ASP A 271 1.07 -14.08 -2.22
CA ASP A 271 2.30 -14.82 -2.45
C ASP A 271 2.46 -15.98 -1.46
N ARG A 272 3.65 -16.14 -0.88
CA ARG A 272 3.97 -17.14 0.15
C ARG A 272 4.13 -16.52 1.54
N GLU A 273 3.85 -15.23 1.67
CA GLU A 273 4.17 -14.44 2.87
C GLU A 273 2.92 -13.87 3.55
N GLY A 274 1.95 -13.41 2.75
CA GLY A 274 0.82 -12.64 3.23
C GLY A 274 -0.43 -13.48 3.46
N VAL A 275 -1.16 -13.16 4.52
CA VAL A 275 -2.50 -13.71 4.78
C VAL A 275 -3.41 -12.62 5.35
N LEU A 276 -4.64 -12.56 4.86
CA LEU A 276 -5.76 -11.91 5.51
C LEU A 276 -6.76 -13.00 5.89
N TYR A 277 -7.12 -13.11 7.17
CA TYR A 277 -8.00 -14.17 7.67
C TYR A 277 -9.13 -13.53 8.48
N ARG A 278 -10.38 -13.94 8.24
CA ARG A 278 -11.52 -13.52 9.08
C ARG A 278 -12.04 -14.72 9.85
N HIS A 279 -12.45 -14.52 11.09
CA HIS A 279 -12.99 -15.59 11.93
C HIS A 279 -14.37 -16.07 11.47
N HIS A 280 -15.09 -15.25 10.70
CA HIS A 280 -16.43 -15.53 10.20
C HIS A 280 -16.63 -14.95 8.80
N PHE A 281 -17.48 -15.57 7.98
CA PHE A 281 -17.82 -15.06 6.64
C PHE A 281 -18.56 -13.71 6.65
N ASN A 282 -19.38 -13.49 7.67
CA ASN A 282 -20.31 -12.36 7.77
C ASN A 282 -19.86 -11.24 8.72
N LYS A 283 -18.64 -11.34 9.27
CA LYS A 283 -18.09 -10.33 10.16
C LYS A 283 -16.69 -9.94 9.71
N PRO A 284 -16.27 -8.71 10.01
CA PRO A 284 -14.93 -8.27 9.68
C PRO A 284 -13.89 -8.79 10.66
N ASP A 285 -14.21 -9.36 11.84
CA ASP A 285 -13.17 -9.68 12.83
C ASP A 285 -12.17 -10.74 12.36
N GLY A 286 -10.87 -10.48 12.57
CA GLY A 286 -9.82 -11.32 12.02
C GLY A 286 -8.40 -10.82 12.28
N PHE A 287 -7.46 -11.34 11.48
CA PHE A 287 -6.08 -10.89 11.51
C PHE A 287 -5.44 -10.84 10.11
N ALA A 288 -4.45 -9.96 9.96
CA ALA A 288 -3.57 -9.92 8.80
C ALA A 288 -2.14 -10.24 9.23
N GLY A 289 -1.42 -11.01 8.42
CA GLY A 289 0.00 -11.27 8.59
C GLY A 289 0.74 -10.96 7.30
N PHE A 290 1.84 -10.23 7.40
CA PHE A 290 2.67 -9.84 6.24
C PHE A 290 3.91 -10.73 6.11
N ALA A 291 4.41 -11.33 7.18
CA ALA A 291 5.45 -12.36 7.17
C ALA A 291 4.96 -13.65 7.85
N ALA A 292 3.95 -14.29 7.25
CA ALA A 292 3.19 -15.40 7.82
C ALA A 292 3.36 -16.71 7.03
N SER A 293 4.53 -16.95 6.43
CA SER A 293 4.78 -18.08 5.52
C SER A 293 4.37 -19.45 6.06
N GLY A 294 4.56 -19.72 7.35
CA GLY A 294 4.10 -20.95 8.00
C GLY A 294 2.58 -21.13 7.96
N ARG A 295 1.81 -20.06 8.19
CA ARG A 295 0.34 -20.09 8.09
C ARG A 295 -0.12 -20.19 6.64
N VAL A 296 0.51 -19.43 5.75
CA VAL A 296 0.21 -19.44 4.31
C VAL A 296 0.35 -20.85 3.75
N LYS A 297 1.42 -21.57 4.11
CA LYS A 297 1.63 -22.96 3.66
C LYS A 297 0.48 -23.90 4.04
N LEU A 298 0.03 -23.85 5.30
CA LEU A 298 -1.06 -24.71 5.78
C LEU A 298 -2.38 -24.41 5.05
N MET A 299 -2.67 -23.13 4.85
CA MET A 299 -3.90 -22.67 4.20
C MET A 299 -3.87 -22.92 2.69
N GLU A 300 -2.70 -22.81 2.07
CA GLU A 300 -2.45 -23.16 0.66
C GLU A 300 -2.76 -24.63 0.38
N GLU A 301 -2.34 -25.54 1.25
CA GLU A 301 -2.65 -26.98 1.10
C GLU A 301 -4.17 -27.22 1.14
N SER A 302 -4.89 -26.55 2.04
CA SER A 302 -6.35 -26.67 2.12
C SER A 302 -7.06 -26.02 0.93
N PHE A 303 -6.63 -24.82 0.55
CA PHE A 303 -7.13 -24.12 -0.62
C PHE A 303 -6.98 -24.98 -1.88
N GLN A 304 -5.82 -25.58 -2.10
CA GLN A 304 -5.55 -26.40 -3.28
C GLN A 304 -6.46 -27.63 -3.33
N ARG A 305 -6.68 -28.32 -2.18
CA ARG A 305 -7.64 -29.44 -2.11
C ARG A 305 -9.06 -29.01 -2.50
N MET A 306 -9.54 -27.89 -1.96
CA MET A 306 -10.85 -27.35 -2.32
C MET A 306 -10.90 -26.93 -3.79
N TRP A 307 -9.84 -26.29 -4.30
CA TRP A 307 -9.73 -25.82 -5.68
C TRP A 307 -9.76 -26.94 -6.72
N ASP A 308 -9.12 -28.07 -6.42
CA ASP A 308 -9.07 -29.24 -7.30
C ASP A 308 -10.43 -29.96 -7.37
N ALA A 309 -11.19 -29.96 -6.27
CA ALA A 309 -12.55 -30.48 -6.22
C ALA A 309 -13.61 -29.49 -6.74
N ALA A 310 -13.26 -28.20 -6.85
CA ALA A 310 -14.15 -27.13 -7.24
C ALA A 310 -14.56 -27.21 -8.71
N ARG A 311 -15.73 -26.66 -9.01
CA ARG A 311 -16.31 -26.61 -10.35
C ARG A 311 -16.23 -25.19 -10.92
N PRO A 312 -16.11 -25.02 -12.25
CA PRO A 312 -16.24 -23.71 -12.85
C PRO A 312 -17.66 -23.16 -12.67
N SER A 313 -17.80 -21.83 -12.64
CA SER A 313 -19.10 -21.17 -12.72
C SER A 313 -19.68 -21.33 -14.13
N MET A 314 -20.89 -21.87 -14.25
CA MET A 314 -21.63 -21.92 -15.51
C MET A 314 -22.32 -20.58 -15.80
N GLU A 315 -22.88 -19.96 -14.76
CA GLU A 315 -23.58 -18.68 -14.85
C GLU A 315 -22.69 -17.57 -15.43
N LEU A 316 -21.44 -17.48 -14.97
CA LEU A 316 -20.50 -16.46 -15.45
C LEU A 316 -20.00 -16.70 -16.87
N ARG A 317 -20.14 -17.94 -17.40
CA ARG A 317 -19.83 -18.24 -18.81
C ARG A 317 -20.93 -17.76 -19.75
N GLU A 318 -22.16 -17.71 -19.27
CA GLU A 318 -23.35 -17.38 -20.08
C GLU A 318 -23.70 -15.88 -20.06
N LEU A 319 -23.03 -15.08 -19.22
CA LEU A 319 -23.24 -13.63 -19.16
C LEU A 319 -22.85 -12.95 -20.49
N PRO A 320 -23.76 -12.16 -21.11
CA PRO A 320 -23.48 -11.45 -22.35
C PRO A 320 -22.29 -10.48 -22.20
N LEU A 321 -21.62 -10.22 -23.33
CA LEU A 321 -20.42 -9.37 -23.41
C LEU A 321 -20.72 -7.91 -23.03
#